data_AF-B3VFB4-F1
#
_entry.id   AF-B3VFB4-F1
#
_cell.length_a   1.000
_cell.length_b   1.000
_cell.length_c   1.000
_cell.angle_alpha   90.00
_cell.angle_beta   90.00
_cell.angle_gamma   90.00
#
_symmetry.space_group_name_H-M   'P 1'
#
loop_
_entity.id
_entity.type
_entity.pdbx_description
1 polymer ?
#
loop_
_entity_poly.entity_id
_entity_poly.type
_entity_poly.pdbx_seq_one_letter_code
_entity_poly.pdbx_strand_id
1 'polypeptide(L)' 'LAESDLAYTQAIMGSGKEDYTDKEVLILGGGDGGILYEIVKLKPKMVTM' A
#
# COMPACT_ATOMS: atom_id res chain seq x y z
N LEU A 1 -1.84 -10.21 8.97
CA LEU A 1 -0.71 -9.40 9.46
C LEU A 1 -0.97 -9.05 10.91
N ALA A 2 0.07 -9.04 11.75
CA ALA A 2 0.02 -8.41 13.06
C ALA A 2 0.40 -6.92 12.94
N GLU A 3 0.08 -6.11 13.96
CA GLU A 3 0.45 -4.69 13.98
C GLU A 3 1.97 -4.46 13.91
N SER A 4 2.77 -5.46 14.29
CA SER A 4 4.23 -5.44 14.18
C SER A 4 4.76 -5.54 12.75
N ASP A 5 3.94 -5.91 11.76
CA ASP A 5 4.41 -6.32 10.42
C ASP A 5 4.55 -5.14 9.44
N LEU A 6 4.82 -3.92 9.93
CA LEU A 6 5.00 -2.74 9.08
C LEU A 6 6.09 -2.95 8.01
N ALA A 7 7.15 -3.70 8.35
CA ALA A 7 8.21 -4.03 7.42
C ALA A 7 7.71 -4.83 6.20
N TYR A 8 6.70 -5.69 6.37
CA TYR A 8 6.07 -6.40 5.25
C TYR A 8 5.36 -5.42 4.31
N THR A 9 4.52 -4.54 4.86
CA THR A 9 3.79 -3.53 4.08
C THR A 9 4.75 -2.61 3.33
N GLN A 10 5.83 -2.17 3.97
CA GLN A 10 6.85 -1.36 3.31
C GLN A 10 7.58 -2.11 2.20
N ALA A 11 7.92 -3.39 2.42
CA ALA A 11 8.61 -4.20 1.41
C ALA A 11 7.75 -4.43 0.17
N ILE A 12 6.48 -4.81 0.35
CA ILE A 12 5.57 -5.08 -0.77
C ILE A 12 5.21 -3.80 -1.55
N MET A 13 5.25 -2.64 -0.89
CA MET A 13 5.10 -1.32 -1.53
C MET A 13 6.37 -0.80 -2.23
N GLY A 14 7.43 -1.61 -2.35
CA GLY A 14 8.65 -1.23 -3.06
C GLY A 14 9.68 -0.47 -2.19
N SER A 15 9.58 -0.57 -0.86
CA SER A 15 10.54 -0.04 0.10
C SER A 15 10.88 1.44 -0.10
N GLY A 16 9.87 2.25 -0.44
CA GLY A 16 10.00 3.70 -0.61
C GLY A 16 10.64 4.15 -1.93
N LYS A 17 10.87 3.25 -2.89
CA LYS A 17 11.42 3.59 -4.21
C LYS A 17 10.35 4.08 -5.18
N GLU A 18 9.11 3.68 -4.98
CA GLU A 18 7.99 4.00 -5.86
C GLU A 18 7.29 5.29 -5.44
N ASP A 19 6.96 6.13 -6.42
CA ASP A 19 6.07 7.28 -6.24
C ASP A 19 4.65 6.90 -6.64
N TYR A 20 3.76 6.86 -5.64
CA TYR A 20 2.35 6.51 -5.80
C TYR A 20 1.45 7.71 -6.08
N THR A 21 1.98 8.93 -6.12
CA THR A 21 1.19 10.14 -6.39
C THR A 21 0.48 10.05 -7.75
N ASP A 22 -0.83 10.30 -7.78
CA ASP A 22 -1.69 10.25 -8.97
C ASP A 22 -1.67 8.92 -9.74
N LYS A 23 -1.24 7.82 -9.10
CA LYS A 23 -1.26 6.47 -9.69
C LYS A 23 -2.59 5.75 -9.45
N GLU A 24 -2.89 4.81 -10.33
CA GLU A 24 -3.96 3.81 -10.14
C GLU A 24 -3.32 2.50 -9.67
N VAL A 25 -3.76 1.98 -8.53
CA VAL A 25 -3.18 0.78 -7.89
C VAL A 25 -4.26 -0.29 -7.74
N LEU A 26 -3.93 -1.53 -8.11
CA LEU A 26 -4.75 -2.72 -7.83
C LEU A 26 -4.03 -3.58 -6.79
N ILE A 27 -4.69 -3.83 -5.67
CA ILE A 27 -4.22 -4.73 -4.61
C ILE A 27 -5.03 -6.01 -4.73
N LEU A 28 -4.37 -7.17 -4.85
CA LEU A 28 -5.03 -8.47 -4.89
C LEU A 28 -4.97 -9.10 -3.49
N GLY A 29 -6.12 -9.24 -2.83
CA GLY A 29 -6.19 -9.71 -1.45
C GLY A 29 -5.96 -8.57 -0.44
N GLY A 30 -5.04 -8.74 0.52
CA GLY A 30 -4.73 -7.68 1.50
C GLY A 30 -5.88 -7.37 2.47
N GLY A 31 -6.63 -8.40 2.90
CA GLY A 31 -7.82 -8.25 3.75
C GLY A 31 -7.57 -7.62 5.13
N ASP A 32 -6.32 -7.53 5.57
CA ASP A 32 -5.93 -6.76 6.76
C ASP A 32 -5.95 -5.23 6.53
N GLY A 33 -5.97 -4.78 5.26
CA GLY A 33 -6.06 -3.38 4.89
C GLY A 33 -4.77 -2.57 5.05
N GLY A 34 -3.65 -3.17 5.49
CA GLY A 34 -2.41 -2.45 5.76
C GLY A 34 -1.81 -1.74 4.53
N ILE A 35 -1.81 -2.42 3.38
CA ILE A 35 -1.29 -1.85 2.12
C ILE A 35 -2.18 -0.68 1.66
N LEU A 36 -3.50 -0.86 1.68
CA LEU A 36 -4.43 0.21 1.33
C LEU A 36 -4.25 1.42 2.24
N TYR A 37 -4.17 1.19 3.56
CA TYR A 37 -4.03 2.25 4.56
C TYR A 37 -2.76 3.09 4.35
N GLU A 38 -1.63 2.48 3.99
CA GLU A 38 -0.40 3.22 3.71
C GLU A 38 -0.43 3.91 2.34
N ILE A 39 -0.93 3.26 1.29
CA ILE A 39 -0.95 3.84 -0.07
C ILE A 39 -1.84 5.08 -0.13
N VAL A 40 -3.01 5.12 0.53
CA VAL A 40 -3.91 6.30 0.45
C VAL A 40 -3.27 7.59 0.99
N LYS A 41 -2.30 7.48 1.91
CA LYS A 41 -1.56 8.65 2.43
C LYS A 41 -0.66 9.29 1.38
N LEU A 42 -0.26 8.51 0.37
CA LEU A 42 0.62 8.93 -0.72
C LEU A 42 -0.14 9.59 -1.88
N LYS A 43 -1.42 9.91 -1.71
CA LYS A 43 -2.27 10.60 -2.69
C LYS A 43 -2.30 9.92 -4.07
N PRO A 44 -2.66 8.63 -4.14
CA PRO A 44 -2.93 7.96 -5.40
C PRO A 44 -4.16 8.58 -6.07
N LYS A 45 -4.30 8.38 -7.38
CA LYS A 45 -5.52 8.73 -8.10
C LYS A 45 -6.66 7.79 -7.73
N MET A 46 -6.38 6.50 -7.63
CA MET A 46 -7.36 5.47 -7.25
C MET A 46 -6.66 4.22 -6.73
N VAL A 47 -7.23 3.58 -5.72
CA VAL A 47 -6.82 2.25 -5.25
C VAL A 47 -8.02 1.32 -5.33
N THR A 48 -7.86 0.18 -5.97
CA THR A 48 -8.84 -0.90 -6.02
C THR A 48 -8.31 -2.08 -5.21
N MET A 49 -9.16 -2.64 -4.36
CA MET A 49 -8.92 -3.87 -3.60
C MET A 49 -9.96 -4.92 -3.96
#